data_AF-A0A973HMR3-F1
#
_entry.id   AF-A0A973HMR3-F1
#
_cell.length_a   1.000
_cell.length_b   1.000
_cell.length_c   1.000
_cell.angle_alpha   90.00
_cell.angle_beta   90.00
_cell.angle_gamma   90.00
#
_symmetry.space_group_name_H-M   'P 1'
#
loop_
_entity.id
_entity.type
_entity.pdbx_description
1 polymer ?
#
loop_
_entity_poly.entity_id
_entity_poly.type
_entity_poly.pdbx_seq_one_letter_code
_entity_poly.pdbx_strand_id
1 'polypeptide(L)'
;MIIRNYFVLILLSQLCFAQEAVRNLADLNSIAWKEEWSTAKGSFKATKDIPTGANVDKQSSMAINIAFETGFQYYNLGLVDKKIPGKIKSMSVWAKRSGAAVPLTVGFKMKNHPKDKKFEWSLKLTNDWHRFHFEIPGDWPELESFSLTSARLDYRLI
;
A
#
# COMPACT_ATOMS: atom_id res chain seq x y z
N MET A 1 -61.83 0.43 37.28
CA MET A 1 -60.42 0.85 37.34
C MET A 1 -59.71 0.22 36.14
N ILE A 2 -59.45 0.99 35.08
CA ILE A 2 -58.90 0.49 33.81
C ILE A 2 -57.39 0.74 33.81
N ILE A 3 -56.59 -0.32 33.90
CA ILE A 3 -55.13 -0.25 33.81
C ILE A 3 -54.77 -0.28 32.32
N ARG A 4 -54.26 0.84 31.80
CA ARG A 4 -53.70 0.95 30.44
C ARG A 4 -52.31 0.30 30.44
N ASN A 5 -52.18 -0.85 29.77
CA ASN A 5 -50.87 -1.41 29.42
C ASN A 5 -50.28 -0.62 28.25
N TYR A 6 -49.24 0.15 28.51
CA TYR A 6 -48.41 0.74 27.46
C TYR A 6 -47.35 -0.28 27.04
N PHE A 7 -47.49 -0.80 25.82
CA PHE A 7 -46.47 -1.60 25.16
C PHE A 7 -45.35 -0.65 24.71
N VAL A 8 -44.22 -0.64 25.41
CA VAL A 8 -43.03 0.13 24.99
C VAL A 8 -42.30 -0.68 23.91
N LEU A 9 -42.46 -0.26 22.66
CA LEU A 9 -41.72 -0.79 21.53
C LEU A 9 -40.29 -0.24 21.57
N ILE A 10 -39.34 -1.00 22.13
CA ILE A 10 -37.92 -0.64 22.06
C ILE A 10 -37.43 -0.96 20.65
N LEU A 11 -37.42 0.05 19.79
CA LEU A 11 -36.77 0.00 18.49
C LEU A 11 -35.25 -0.01 18.73
N LEU A 12 -34.66 -1.19 18.92
CA LEU A 12 -33.21 -1.37 18.90
C LEU A 12 -32.70 -1.08 17.48
N SER A 13 -32.39 0.18 17.21
CA SER A 13 -31.60 0.57 16.04
C SER A 13 -30.22 -0.08 16.16
N GLN A 14 -30.02 -1.20 15.46
CA GLN A 14 -28.71 -1.80 15.31
C GLN A 14 -27.81 -0.81 14.56
N LEU A 15 -27.05 -0.02 15.32
CA LEU A 15 -25.89 0.70 14.81
C LEU A 15 -24.87 -0.34 14.40
N CYS A 16 -24.93 -0.76 13.14
CA CYS A 16 -23.90 -1.56 12.51
C CYS A 16 -22.68 -0.65 12.34
N PHE A 17 -21.89 -0.48 13.40
CA PHE A 17 -20.62 0.24 13.31
C PHE A 17 -19.72 -0.55 12.36
N ALA A 18 -19.37 0.06 11.24
CA ALA A 18 -18.35 -0.48 10.35
C ALA A 18 -17.03 -0.53 11.13
N GLN A 19 -16.64 -1.73 11.56
CA GLN A 19 -15.39 -1.93 12.29
C GLN A 19 -14.21 -1.61 11.37
N GLU A 20 -13.48 -0.55 11.68
CA GLU A 20 -12.22 -0.23 11.01
C GLU A 20 -11.14 -1.18 11.52
N ALA A 21 -10.78 -2.16 10.71
CA ALA A 21 -9.67 -3.06 10.99
C ALA A 21 -8.39 -2.49 10.38
N VAL A 22 -7.50 -1.95 11.22
CA VAL A 22 -6.15 -1.59 10.79
C VAL A 22 -5.34 -2.88 10.64
N ARG A 23 -5.07 -3.28 9.40
CA ARG A 23 -4.14 -4.39 9.12
C ARG A 23 -2.74 -3.84 8.95
N ASN A 24 -1.88 -4.10 9.93
CA ASN A 24 -0.46 -3.83 9.79
C ASN A 24 0.14 -4.89 8.85
N LEU A 25 0.32 -4.54 7.57
CA LEU A 25 1.14 -5.31 6.63
C LEU A 25 2.65 -5.16 6.92
N ALA A 26 2.99 -4.76 8.15
CA ALA A 26 4.34 -4.39 8.56
C ALA A 26 5.24 -5.60 8.76
N ASP A 27 4.70 -6.79 9.00
CA ASP A 27 5.53 -7.99 9.08
C ASP A 27 5.89 -8.51 7.67
N LEU A 28 6.96 -7.92 7.12
CA LEU A 28 7.52 -8.28 5.83
C LEU A 28 8.15 -9.69 5.82
N ASN A 29 8.27 -10.37 6.97
CA ASN A 29 8.65 -11.78 7.04
C ASN A 29 7.45 -12.71 6.86
N SER A 30 6.24 -12.31 7.29
CA SER A 30 5.01 -13.09 7.05
C SER A 30 4.39 -12.82 5.69
N ILE A 31 4.77 -11.73 5.02
CA ILE A 31 4.32 -11.39 3.67
C ILE A 31 5.42 -11.73 2.67
N ALA A 32 5.19 -12.77 1.87
CA ALA A 32 6.11 -13.11 0.79
C ALA A 32 6.00 -12.09 -0.36
N TRP A 33 7.15 -11.60 -0.81
CA TRP A 33 7.29 -10.69 -1.96
C TRP A 33 7.99 -11.39 -3.11
N LYS A 34 7.64 -11.03 -4.33
CA LYS A 34 8.36 -11.48 -5.52
C LYS A 34 8.56 -10.35 -6.51
N GLU A 35 9.65 -10.47 -7.25
CA GLU A 35 9.81 -9.72 -8.49
C GLU A 35 8.75 -10.19 -9.49
N GLU A 36 7.90 -9.27 -9.95
CA GLU A 36 6.83 -9.58 -10.92
C GLU A 36 7.30 -9.29 -12.34
N TRP A 37 8.00 -8.17 -12.54
CA TRP A 37 8.49 -7.73 -13.84
C TRP A 37 9.62 -6.72 -13.66
N SER A 38 10.68 -6.82 -14.47
CA SER A 38 11.79 -5.87 -14.41
C SER A 38 12.58 -5.77 -15.71
N THR A 39 13.00 -4.55 -16.03
CA THR A 39 14.10 -4.26 -16.97
C THR A 39 15.31 -3.60 -16.29
N ALA A 40 15.15 -3.17 -15.03
CA ALA A 40 16.25 -2.73 -14.18
C ALA A 40 16.84 -3.92 -13.40
N LYS A 41 18.10 -3.83 -13.00
CA LYS A 41 18.65 -4.79 -12.03
C LYS A 41 18.20 -4.36 -10.64
N GLY A 42 17.70 -5.29 -9.84
CA GLY A 42 17.29 -4.96 -8.49
C GLY A 42 17.34 -6.13 -7.53
N SER A 43 17.22 -5.81 -6.26
CA SER A 43 17.08 -6.78 -5.18
C SER A 43 16.30 -6.15 -4.04
N PHE A 44 15.64 -6.99 -3.25
CA PHE A 44 15.01 -6.57 -2.01
C PHE A 44 15.43 -7.49 -0.89
N LYS A 45 15.56 -6.94 0.32
CA LYS A 45 15.89 -7.72 1.52
C LYS A 45 15.25 -7.10 2.74
N ALA A 46 14.89 -7.93 3.71
CA ALA A 46 14.54 -7.47 5.04
C ALA A 46 15.73 -6.72 5.65
N THR A 47 15.44 -5.65 6.40
CA THR A 47 16.44 -4.85 7.12
C THR A 47 15.95 -4.54 8.54
N LYS A 48 16.82 -3.93 9.34
CA LYS A 48 16.53 -3.42 10.69
C LYS A 48 16.43 -1.88 10.73
N ASP A 49 16.41 -1.24 9.57
CA ASP A 49 16.34 0.22 9.44
C ASP A 49 14.87 0.63 9.50
N ILE A 50 14.46 1.13 10.66
CA ILE A 50 13.06 1.47 10.96
C ILE A 50 12.94 2.95 11.39
N PRO A 51 11.78 3.60 11.17
CA PRO A 51 11.52 4.94 11.67
C PRO A 51 11.55 5.00 13.20
N THR A 52 12.16 6.06 13.75
CA THR A 52 12.19 6.30 15.20
C THR A 52 10.76 6.48 15.75
N GLY A 53 10.45 5.78 16.85
CA GLY A 53 9.14 5.88 17.51
C GLY A 53 8.00 5.15 16.81
N ALA A 54 8.25 4.48 15.68
CA ALA A 54 7.25 3.63 15.07
C ALA A 54 7.15 2.31 15.87
N ASN A 55 5.92 1.98 16.28
CA ASN A 55 5.60 0.72 16.93
C ASN A 55 5.52 -0.41 15.90
N VAL A 56 6.65 -0.65 15.23
CA VAL A 56 6.85 -1.70 14.24
C VAL A 56 7.80 -2.70 14.88
N ASP A 57 7.44 -3.98 14.86
CA ASP A 57 8.36 -5.03 15.29
C ASP A 57 9.69 -4.87 14.53
N LYS A 58 10.82 -4.98 15.21
CA LYS A 58 12.16 -4.60 14.69
C LYS A 58 12.64 -5.39 13.44
N GLN A 59 11.79 -6.25 12.88
CA GLN A 59 12.01 -7.05 11.68
C GLN A 59 11.11 -6.63 10.49
N SER A 60 10.43 -5.49 10.60
CA SER A 60 9.33 -5.05 9.72
C SER A 60 9.71 -4.04 8.64
N SER A 61 10.98 -3.97 8.23
CA SER A 61 11.45 -3.06 7.17
C SER A 61 12.09 -3.81 6.00
N MET A 62 11.90 -3.29 4.79
CA MET A 62 12.47 -3.83 3.55
C MET A 62 13.28 -2.74 2.87
N ALA A 63 14.50 -3.08 2.47
CA ALA A 63 15.29 -2.24 1.56
C ALA A 63 15.18 -2.78 0.15
N ILE A 64 14.81 -1.90 -0.78
CA ILE A 64 14.78 -2.18 -2.21
C ILE A 64 15.97 -1.45 -2.84
N ASN A 65 16.86 -2.19 -3.47
CA ASN A 65 18.03 -1.65 -4.17
C ASN A 65 17.82 -1.83 -5.67
N ILE A 66 17.84 -0.73 -6.42
CA ILE A 66 17.57 -0.74 -7.85
C ILE A 66 18.69 0.01 -8.55
N ALA A 67 19.27 -0.63 -9.55
CA ALA A 67 20.28 -0.06 -10.43
C ALA A 67 19.66 0.19 -11.81
N PHE A 68 19.62 1.46 -12.19
CA PHE A 68 19.24 1.90 -13.52
C PHE A 68 20.51 2.20 -14.33
N GLU A 69 20.59 1.65 -15.53
CA GLU A 69 21.70 1.81 -16.47
C GLU A 69 21.40 2.93 -17.48
N THR A 70 20.52 2.69 -18.45
CA THR A 70 20.13 3.69 -19.46
C THR A 70 18.73 3.42 -20.01
N GLY A 71 18.07 4.46 -20.52
CA GLY A 71 16.79 4.36 -21.22
C GLY A 71 15.59 4.25 -20.28
N PHE A 72 14.49 3.67 -20.78
CA PHE A 72 13.33 3.38 -19.97
C PHE A 72 13.53 2.07 -19.22
N GLN A 73 13.66 2.16 -17.90
CA GLN A 73 13.79 1.00 -17.04
C GLN A 73 12.85 1.08 -15.85
N TYR A 74 12.33 -0.07 -15.43
CA TYR A 74 11.51 -0.17 -14.24
C TYR A 74 11.80 -1.47 -13.49
N TYR A 75 11.47 -1.45 -12.20
CA TYR A 75 11.54 -2.57 -11.28
C TYR A 75 10.20 -2.66 -10.55
N ASN A 76 9.51 -3.80 -10.61
CA ASN A 76 8.21 -3.98 -9.96
C ASN A 76 8.21 -5.17 -8.98
N LEU A 77 7.85 -4.88 -7.73
CA LEU A 77 7.70 -5.84 -6.66
C LEU A 77 6.23 -6.01 -6.29
N GLY A 78 5.76 -7.25 -6.26
CA GLY A 78 4.40 -7.60 -5.89
C GLY A 78 4.34 -8.54 -4.69
N LEU A 79 3.17 -8.56 -4.06
CA LEU A 79 2.81 -9.55 -3.05
C LEU A 79 2.63 -10.94 -3.67
N VAL A 80 3.16 -11.98 -3.04
CA VAL A 80 2.98 -13.38 -3.48
C VAL A 80 1.55 -13.85 -3.21
N ASP A 81 0.98 -13.50 -2.05
CA ASP A 81 -0.44 -13.72 -1.75
C ASP A 81 -1.25 -12.48 -2.10
N LYS A 82 -1.80 -12.48 -3.32
CA LYS A 82 -2.41 -11.33 -3.99
C LYS A 82 -3.82 -10.98 -3.49
N LYS A 83 -4.27 -11.51 -2.36
CA LYS A 83 -5.63 -11.30 -1.86
C LYS A 83 -5.62 -10.43 -0.62
N ILE A 84 -5.99 -9.17 -0.79
CA ILE A 84 -6.29 -8.31 0.37
C ILE A 84 -7.80 -8.34 0.59
N PRO A 85 -8.30 -8.96 1.67
CA PRO A 85 -9.73 -9.11 1.86
C PRO A 85 -10.38 -7.78 2.25
N GLY A 86 -11.50 -7.46 1.60
CA GLY A 86 -12.37 -6.34 1.94
C GLY A 86 -12.04 -5.04 1.23
N LYS A 87 -12.86 -4.01 1.50
CA LYS A 87 -12.64 -2.67 0.96
C LYS A 87 -11.60 -1.93 1.79
N ILE A 88 -10.42 -1.70 1.22
CA ILE A 88 -9.40 -0.85 1.82
C ILE A 88 -9.82 0.60 1.66
N LYS A 89 -9.86 1.35 2.77
CA LYS A 89 -10.18 2.79 2.78
C LYS A 89 -8.96 3.68 2.65
N SER A 90 -7.84 3.23 3.18
CA SER A 90 -6.60 3.99 3.15
C SER A 90 -5.39 3.08 3.28
N MET A 91 -4.24 3.59 2.88
CA MET A 91 -2.96 2.94 3.04
C MET A 91 -1.97 3.93 3.62
N SER A 92 -1.12 3.45 4.53
CA SER A 92 -0.01 4.23 5.04
C SER A 92 1.29 3.46 4.86
N VAL A 93 2.34 4.14 4.44
CA VAL A 93 3.67 3.55 4.28
C VAL A 93 4.71 4.48 4.88
N TRP A 94 5.60 3.92 5.70
CA TRP A 94 6.82 4.61 6.06
C TRP A 94 7.85 4.35 4.97
N ALA A 95 8.44 5.40 4.41
CA ALA A 95 9.47 5.27 3.41
C ALA A 95 10.50 6.39 3.51
N LYS A 96 11.72 6.08 3.08
CA LYS A 96 12.80 7.04 2.80
C LYS A 96 13.57 6.54 1.58
N ARG A 97 14.35 7.42 0.95
CA ARG A 97 15.36 7.03 -0.04
C ARG A 97 16.75 7.08 0.58
N SER A 98 17.64 6.27 0.01
CA SER A 98 19.07 6.38 0.20
C SER A 98 19.72 6.54 -1.17
N GLY A 99 20.52 7.58 -1.38
CA GLY A 99 21.14 7.87 -2.67
C GLY A 99 20.26 8.70 -3.61
N ALA A 100 20.31 8.40 -4.92
CA ALA A 100 19.69 9.22 -5.96
C ALA A 100 18.16 9.32 -5.80
N ALA A 101 17.58 10.43 -6.27
CA ALA A 101 16.14 10.58 -6.31
C ALA A 101 15.55 9.64 -7.37
N VAL A 102 14.84 8.62 -6.91
CA VAL A 102 14.14 7.67 -7.76
C VAL A 102 12.66 7.70 -7.37
N PRO A 103 11.73 7.81 -8.33
CA PRO A 103 10.31 7.74 -8.01
C PRO A 103 9.97 6.33 -7.52
N LEU A 104 9.19 6.28 -6.45
CA LEU A 104 8.54 5.06 -5.97
C LEU A 104 7.05 5.27 -6.09
N THR A 105 6.37 4.36 -6.77
CA THR A 105 4.94 4.39 -7.01
C THR A 105 4.31 3.14 -6.44
N VAL A 106 3.22 3.31 -5.71
CA VAL A 106 2.37 2.18 -5.29
C VAL A 106 1.31 1.98 -6.36
N GLY A 107 1.38 0.87 -7.08
CA GLY A 107 0.39 0.47 -8.07
C GLY A 107 -0.72 -0.35 -7.41
N PHE A 108 -1.97 -0.08 -7.79
CA PHE A 108 -3.15 -0.79 -7.29
C PHE A 108 -3.80 -1.58 -8.43
N LYS A 109 -4.02 -2.87 -8.18
CA LYS A 109 -4.80 -3.73 -9.07
C LYS A 109 -6.21 -3.85 -8.52
N MET A 110 -7.17 -3.38 -9.30
CA MET A 110 -8.58 -3.35 -8.91
C MET A 110 -9.34 -4.54 -9.52
N LYS A 111 -10.21 -5.18 -8.74
CA LYS A 111 -11.00 -6.33 -9.17
C LYS A 111 -12.00 -5.92 -10.25
N ASN A 112 -12.10 -6.73 -11.31
CA ASN A 112 -13.04 -6.54 -12.43
C ASN A 112 -12.95 -5.16 -13.10
N HIS A 113 -11.82 -4.45 -12.99
CA HIS A 113 -11.65 -3.15 -13.61
C HIS A 113 -11.04 -3.26 -15.01
N PRO A 114 -11.47 -2.43 -15.97
CA PRO A 114 -10.82 -2.25 -17.28
C PRO A 114 -9.29 -2.07 -17.18
N LYS A 115 -8.56 -2.74 -18.09
CA LYS A 115 -7.08 -2.80 -18.13
C LYS A 115 -6.40 -1.49 -18.52
N ASP A 116 -7.16 -0.54 -19.05
CA ASP A 116 -6.71 0.75 -19.57
C ASP A 116 -6.57 1.83 -18.49
N LYS A 117 -7.21 1.66 -17.33
CA LYS A 117 -7.07 2.60 -16.21
C LYS A 117 -5.98 2.15 -15.25
N LYS A 118 -5.05 3.05 -14.97
CA LYS A 118 -4.03 2.88 -13.93
C LYS A 118 -4.51 3.51 -12.63
N PHE A 119 -4.29 2.79 -11.55
CA PHE A 119 -4.52 3.27 -10.19
C PHE A 119 -3.18 3.26 -9.50
N GLU A 120 -2.65 4.44 -9.22
CA GLU A 120 -1.30 4.57 -8.71
C GLU A 120 -1.15 5.75 -7.77
N TRP A 121 -0.23 5.61 -6.82
CA TRP A 121 0.13 6.65 -5.86
C TRP A 121 1.64 6.83 -5.84
N SER A 122 2.11 7.96 -6.35
CA SER A 122 3.54 8.29 -6.36
C SER A 122 4.00 8.90 -5.04
N LEU A 123 5.06 8.33 -4.48
CA LEU A 123 5.71 8.75 -3.25
C LEU A 123 6.91 9.64 -3.59
N LYS A 124 6.91 10.87 -3.06
CA LYS A 124 8.06 11.77 -3.13
C LYS A 124 9.00 11.48 -1.97
N LEU A 125 9.95 10.56 -2.18
CA LEU A 125 10.87 10.11 -1.14
C LEU A 125 11.92 11.17 -0.77
N THR A 126 12.15 11.35 0.53
CA THR A 126 13.24 12.18 1.08
C THR A 126 14.30 11.27 1.72
N ASN A 127 15.42 11.85 2.17
CA ASN A 127 16.46 11.08 2.87
C ASN A 127 16.04 10.67 4.29
N ASP A 128 14.96 11.26 4.81
CA ASP A 128 14.43 11.01 6.14
C ASP A 128 13.18 10.13 6.08
N TRP A 129 12.89 9.43 7.18
CA TRP A 129 11.68 8.66 7.31
C TRP A 129 10.45 9.56 7.31
N HIS A 130 9.53 9.34 6.37
CA HIS A 130 8.22 9.94 6.40
C HIS A 130 7.12 8.90 6.31
N ARG A 131 6.03 9.15 7.07
CA ARG A 131 4.80 8.40 6.94
C ARG A 131 3.96 9.03 5.85
N PHE A 132 3.90 8.36 4.72
CA PHE A 132 3.00 8.71 3.63
C PHE A 132 1.64 8.09 3.92
N HIS A 133 0.58 8.85 3.65
CA HIS A 133 -0.80 8.40 3.79
C HIS A 133 -1.54 8.65 2.49
N PHE A 134 -2.34 7.67 2.07
CA PHE A 134 -3.20 7.75 0.91
C PHE A 134 -4.60 7.28 1.28
N GLU A 135 -5.58 8.14 1.06
CA GLU A 135 -6.99 7.78 1.14
C GLU A 135 -7.43 7.24 -0.22
N ILE A 136 -7.97 6.02 -0.24
CA ILE A 136 -8.50 5.41 -1.44
C ILE A 136 -9.89 6.02 -1.69
N PRO A 137 -10.13 6.67 -2.85
CA PRO A 137 -11.44 7.22 -3.17
C PRO A 137 -12.54 6.16 -3.09
N GLY A 138 -13.69 6.52 -2.52
CA GLY A 138 -14.78 5.57 -2.25
C GLY A 138 -15.45 4.97 -3.51
N ASP A 139 -15.21 5.57 -4.67
CA ASP A 139 -15.67 5.13 -5.99
C ASP A 139 -14.69 4.15 -6.67
N TRP A 140 -13.50 3.92 -6.09
CA TRP A 140 -12.59 2.90 -6.59
C TRP A 140 -13.21 1.51 -6.39
N PRO A 141 -12.98 0.57 -7.32
CA PRO A 141 -13.44 -0.81 -7.14
C PRO A 141 -12.81 -1.49 -5.91
N GLU A 142 -13.16 -2.74 -5.67
CA GLU A 142 -12.48 -3.53 -4.65
C GLU A 142 -10.99 -3.72 -5.03
N LEU A 143 -10.08 -3.42 -4.10
CA LEU A 143 -8.66 -3.68 -4.31
C LEU A 143 -8.43 -5.19 -4.34
N GLU A 144 -7.78 -5.68 -5.38
CA GLU A 144 -7.32 -7.07 -5.47
C GLU A 144 -5.95 -7.19 -4.79
N SER A 145 -4.97 -6.44 -5.31
CA SER A 145 -3.57 -6.44 -4.85
C SER A 145 -2.92 -5.08 -5.05
N PHE A 146 -1.76 -4.84 -4.44
CA PHE A 146 -0.89 -3.71 -4.78
C PHE A 146 0.54 -4.16 -5.09
N SER A 147 1.31 -3.28 -5.71
CA SER A 147 2.72 -3.48 -6.04
C SER A 147 3.51 -2.20 -5.79
N LEU A 148 4.82 -2.35 -5.59
CA LEU A 148 5.77 -1.25 -5.52
C LEU A 148 6.55 -1.20 -6.82
N THR A 149 6.42 -0.11 -7.56
CA THR A 149 7.09 0.10 -8.82
C THR A 149 8.01 1.29 -8.72
N SER A 150 9.20 1.15 -9.27
CA SER A 150 10.13 2.25 -9.43
C SER A 150 10.63 2.28 -10.85
N ALA A 151 10.62 3.47 -11.46
CA ALA A 151 10.91 3.62 -12.88
C ALA A 151 11.78 4.86 -13.14
N ARG A 152 12.65 4.75 -14.14
CA ARG A 152 13.48 5.86 -14.61
C ARG A 152 13.31 5.99 -16.11
N LEU A 153 13.11 7.24 -16.55
CA LEU A 153 13.09 7.66 -17.95
C LEU A 153 14.27 8.62 -18.13
N ASP A 154 15.32 8.16 -18.79
CA ASP A 154 16.36 9.08 -19.25
C ASP A 154 15.89 9.74 -20.55
N TYR A 155 15.37 10.97 -20.44
CA TYR A 155 15.15 11.80 -21.63
C TYR A 155 16.49 12.40 -22.05
N ARG A 156 16.99 12.01 -23.23
CA ARG A 156 17.88 12.86 -24.01
C ARG A 156 17.00 13.64 -24.97
N LEU A 157 16.71 14.90 -24.64
CA LEU A 157 16.17 15.82 -25.63
C LEU A 157 17.29 16.02 -26.67
N ILE A 158 17.02 15.63 -27.92
CA ILE A 158 17.86 15.93 -29.09
C ILE A 158 17.46 17.31 -29.58
#